data_AF-B2W0M5-F1
#
_entry.id   AF-B2W0M5-F1
#
_cell.length_a   1.000
_cell.length_b   1.000
_cell.length_c   1.000
_cell.angle_alpha   90.00
_cell.angle_beta   90.00
_cell.angle_gamma   90.00
#
_symmetry.space_group_name_H-M   'P 1'
#
loop_
_entity.id
_entity.type
_entity.pdbx_description
1 polymer ?
#
loop_
_entity_poly.entity_id
_entity_poly.type
_entity_poly.pdbx_seq_one_letter_code
_entity_poly.pdbx_strand_id
1 'polypeptide(L)'
;MTFEYTLPDEWTEFDSDAVTSEKDFLLNVYAQHIKVADHFREFQDVYVLECALNDRPKPTRAQKPKNSSSVSKARRVRDSSYTGISGSRRRPLSQDRLQAMASRSATLAQYERHSVQLMSRVLNIRPNASPFTLVLDDLNQRAFPFVDEMIRRALSRNTNIVVVTFEATHYAAPLRKVNGHNATAKDIMQDVRKAMDGAKGSLVIVDSLNDMLNKQGVDMSELFNLVAGTYSSTLVGVYHCDMLPAQDARPETAYTPEPLELVKYMATAVITCKSFAHCLAAKAAKERSLPEPTHGVLQGAEGIVQCLDANDNRGIVLEAEFRRKSGRPEGETFFLPTWSEEHYREPLPSQECGTLKQEIVVLLDKVPEFAGPKVVGQVDASGNEIESTFNLGLTDKQKQAREGVVLPYFDAQKGEGGEGGRILYDMGSEDDFDDEEDEF
;
A
#
# COMPACT_ATOMS: atom_id res chain seq x y z
N MET A 1 13.29 -41.89 -3.99
CA MET A 1 12.96 -41.42 -5.35
C MET A 1 13.81 -40.19 -5.59
N THR A 2 14.99 -40.40 -6.16
CA THR A 2 15.87 -39.37 -6.69
C THR A 2 15.39 -39.07 -8.11
N PHE A 3 14.98 -37.83 -8.37
CA PHE A 3 14.65 -37.39 -9.72
C PHE A 3 15.97 -36.98 -10.40
N GLU A 4 16.46 -37.82 -11.31
CA GLU A 4 17.46 -37.41 -12.30
C GLU A 4 16.72 -36.69 -13.42
N TYR A 5 17.13 -35.44 -13.67
CA TYR A 5 16.64 -34.64 -14.79
C TYR A 5 17.67 -34.74 -15.92
N THR A 6 17.33 -35.44 -17.01
CA THR A 6 18.15 -35.48 -18.23
C THR A 6 17.84 -34.25 -19.09
N LEU A 7 18.87 -33.45 -19.36
CA LEU A 7 18.81 -32.31 -20.28
C LEU A 7 18.66 -32.80 -21.73
N PRO A 8 17.88 -32.13 -22.59
CA PRO A 8 17.81 -32.43 -24.02
C PRO A 8 19.13 -32.10 -24.74
N ASP A 9 19.48 -32.89 -25.76
CA ASP A 9 20.75 -32.92 -26.52
C ASP A 9 21.14 -31.63 -27.31
N GLU A 10 20.46 -30.49 -27.10
CA GLU A 10 20.77 -29.21 -27.77
C GLU A 10 21.66 -28.26 -26.94
N TRP A 11 22.16 -28.71 -25.78
CA TRP A 11 22.92 -27.88 -24.81
C TRP A 11 24.43 -28.15 -24.76
N THR A 12 25.03 -28.69 -25.83
CA THR A 12 26.46 -29.07 -25.83
C THR A 12 27.46 -27.91 -25.86
N GLU A 13 27.02 -26.64 -25.90
CA GLU A 13 27.91 -25.47 -25.79
C GLU A 13 27.60 -24.56 -24.59
N PHE A 14 26.77 -25.00 -23.63
CA PHE A 14 26.54 -24.24 -22.41
C PHE A 14 27.47 -24.71 -21.29
N ASP A 15 28.55 -23.96 -21.07
CA ASP A 15 29.52 -24.21 -20.01
C ASP A 15 28.96 -23.74 -18.66
N SER A 16 28.35 -24.67 -17.91
CA SER A 16 27.79 -24.42 -16.58
C SER A 16 28.85 -23.98 -15.56
N ASP A 17 30.12 -24.26 -15.81
CA ASP A 17 31.22 -23.89 -14.92
C ASP A 17 31.58 -22.40 -15.09
N ALA A 18 31.24 -21.77 -16.21
CA ALA A 18 31.42 -20.33 -16.41
C ALA A 18 30.45 -19.49 -15.56
N VAL A 19 29.19 -19.94 -15.41
CA VAL A 19 28.14 -19.23 -14.65
C VAL A 19 28.37 -19.32 -13.14
N THR A 20 29.02 -20.39 -12.67
CA THR A 20 29.27 -20.62 -11.24
C THR A 20 30.64 -20.11 -10.76
N SER A 21 31.58 -19.84 -11.68
CA SER A 21 32.93 -19.37 -11.32
C SER A 21 33.08 -17.84 -11.32
N GLU A 22 32.25 -17.10 -12.08
CA GLU A 22 32.24 -15.63 -12.03
C GLU A 22 31.23 -15.10 -11.02
N LYS A 23 31.73 -14.69 -9.85
CA LYS A 23 30.94 -14.02 -8.78
C LYS A 23 30.14 -12.79 -9.23
N ASP A 24 30.48 -12.23 -10.39
CA ASP A 24 29.90 -10.98 -10.91
C ASP A 24 29.09 -11.16 -12.21
N PHE A 25 28.78 -12.40 -12.63
CA PHE A 25 28.07 -12.65 -13.90
C PHE A 25 26.71 -11.94 -13.96
N LEU A 26 25.89 -12.07 -12.92
CA LEU A 26 24.61 -11.36 -12.84
C LEU A 26 24.79 -9.85 -12.75
N LEU A 27 25.86 -9.37 -12.10
CA LEU A 27 26.19 -7.93 -12.04
C LEU A 27 26.50 -7.36 -13.43
N ASN A 28 27.23 -8.10 -14.27
CA ASN A 28 27.58 -7.69 -15.62
C ASN A 28 26.38 -7.68 -16.58
N VAL A 29 25.41 -8.58 -16.39
CA VAL A 29 24.16 -8.60 -17.18
C VAL A 29 23.29 -7.37 -16.91
N TYR A 30 23.24 -6.90 -15.66
CA TYR A 30 22.52 -5.67 -15.28
C TYR A 30 23.23 -4.39 -15.74
N ALA A 31 24.56 -4.39 -15.84
CA ALA A 31 25.33 -3.23 -16.29
C ALA A 31 25.24 -2.96 -17.81
N GLN A 32 24.80 -3.95 -18.61
CA GLN A 32 24.85 -3.87 -20.08
C GLN A 32 23.48 -3.73 -20.77
N HIS A 33 22.38 -3.52 -20.03
CA HIS A 33 21.03 -3.35 -20.61
C HIS A 33 20.65 -4.43 -21.64
N ILE A 34 21.00 -5.70 -21.38
CA ILE A 34 20.61 -6.83 -22.23
C ILE A 34 19.28 -7.39 -21.70
N LYS A 35 18.33 -7.66 -22.61
CA LYS A 35 17.06 -8.34 -22.28
C LYS A 35 17.38 -9.71 -21.69
N VAL A 36 17.16 -9.86 -20.39
CA VAL A 36 17.20 -11.14 -19.70
C VAL A 36 15.94 -11.93 -20.09
N ALA A 37 16.11 -13.14 -20.59
CA ALA A 37 15.00 -14.01 -20.96
C ALA A 37 14.15 -14.39 -19.73
N ASP A 38 12.84 -14.52 -19.91
CA ASP A 38 11.85 -14.61 -18.82
C ASP A 38 12.09 -15.75 -17.81
N HIS A 39 12.82 -16.80 -18.20
CA HIS A 39 13.13 -17.95 -17.34
C HIS A 39 14.27 -17.71 -16.33
N PHE A 40 15.01 -16.60 -16.42
CA PHE A 40 16.02 -16.23 -15.41
C PHE A 40 15.43 -15.52 -14.18
N ARG A 41 14.12 -15.22 -14.18
CA ARG A 41 13.42 -14.63 -13.02
C ARG A 41 13.37 -15.56 -11.80
N GLU A 42 13.33 -16.88 -12.02
CA GLU A 42 13.30 -17.87 -10.94
C GLU A 42 14.65 -18.01 -10.22
N PHE A 43 15.76 -17.55 -10.82
CA PHE A 43 17.09 -17.61 -10.20
C PHE A 43 17.35 -16.51 -9.16
N GLN A 44 16.54 -15.45 -9.12
CA GLN A 44 16.67 -14.40 -8.09
C GLN A 44 16.38 -14.92 -6.68
N ASP A 45 15.45 -15.86 -6.53
CA ASP A 45 15.01 -16.33 -5.22
C ASP A 45 16.00 -17.34 -4.59
N VAL A 46 16.68 -18.14 -5.42
CA VAL A 46 17.63 -19.16 -4.94
C VAL A 46 18.93 -18.54 -4.44
N TYR A 47 19.47 -17.54 -5.16
CA TYR A 47 20.77 -16.96 -4.83
C TYR A 47 20.74 -16.08 -3.56
N VAL A 48 19.64 -15.37 -3.33
CA VAL A 48 19.44 -14.55 -2.11
C VAL A 48 19.32 -15.43 -0.86
N LEU A 49 18.68 -16.60 -0.97
CA LEU A 49 18.58 -17.57 0.11
C LEU A 49 19.92 -18.26 0.43
N GLU A 50 20.74 -18.56 -0.58
CA GLU A 50 22.02 -19.24 -0.40
C GLU A 50 23.10 -18.33 0.20
N CYS A 51 23.11 -17.05 -0.17
CA CYS A 51 23.97 -16.04 0.48
C CYS A 51 23.60 -15.81 1.95
N ALA A 52 22.30 -15.85 2.30
CA ALA A 52 21.84 -15.66 3.68
C ALA A 52 22.11 -16.87 4.61
N LEU A 53 22.27 -18.07 4.05
CA LEU A 53 22.57 -19.29 4.83
C LEU A 53 24.07 -19.47 5.12
N ASN A 54 24.95 -18.93 4.27
CA ASN A 54 26.39 -19.15 4.38
C ASN A 54 27.12 -18.21 5.36
N ASP A 55 26.45 -17.17 5.89
CA ASP A 55 27.05 -16.17 6.80
C ASP A 55 26.77 -16.38 8.30
N ARG A 56 26.33 -17.58 8.71
CA ARG A 56 26.17 -17.87 10.16
C ARG A 56 27.51 -18.25 10.81
N PRO A 57 27.93 -17.60 11.92
CA PRO A 57 29.03 -18.11 12.74
C PRO A 57 28.62 -19.44 13.39
N LYS A 58 29.53 -20.43 13.32
CA LYS A 58 29.33 -21.80 13.87
C LYS A 58 28.98 -21.74 15.37
N PRO A 59 27.89 -22.39 15.82
CA PRO A 59 27.54 -22.39 17.24
C PRO A 59 28.49 -23.27 18.06
N THR A 60 29.10 -22.67 19.08
CA THR A 60 29.82 -23.37 20.14
C THR A 60 28.86 -24.16 21.02
N ARG A 61 29.23 -25.41 21.29
CA ARG A 61 28.46 -26.43 22.01
C ARG A 61 28.25 -26.04 23.47
N ALA A 62 27.06 -25.54 23.83
CA ALA A 62 26.64 -25.34 25.21
C ALA A 62 25.89 -26.58 25.76
N GLN A 63 26.18 -26.92 27.02
CA GLN A 63 25.69 -28.10 27.73
C GLN A 63 24.19 -28.01 28.07
N LYS A 64 23.49 -29.14 27.96
CA LYS A 64 22.08 -29.33 28.39
C LYS A 64 21.91 -29.14 29.90
N PRO A 65 20.94 -28.35 30.37
CA PRO A 65 20.31 -28.56 31.67
C PRO A 65 19.08 -29.45 31.55
N LYS A 66 18.81 -30.16 32.65
CA LYS A 66 17.89 -31.28 32.79
C LYS A 66 16.43 -30.84 32.94
N ASN A 67 15.54 -31.72 32.46
CA ASN A 67 14.10 -31.73 32.71
C ASN A 67 13.77 -31.59 34.21
N SER A 68 12.85 -30.69 34.55
CA SER A 68 11.94 -30.92 35.67
C SER A 68 10.59 -30.28 35.39
N SER A 69 9.58 -31.14 35.33
CA SER A 69 8.16 -30.80 35.34
C SER A 69 7.75 -30.33 36.73
N SER A 70 7.12 -29.17 36.85
CA SER A 70 6.21 -28.92 37.97
C SER A 70 5.05 -28.04 37.53
N VAL A 71 3.88 -28.68 37.46
CA VAL A 71 2.57 -28.05 37.39
C VAL A 71 2.33 -27.41 38.76
N SER A 72 2.13 -26.09 38.80
CA SER A 72 1.59 -25.43 39.98
C SER A 72 0.39 -24.55 39.59
N LYS A 73 -0.70 -24.82 40.30
CA LYS A 73 -2.01 -24.15 40.23
C LYS A 73 -1.97 -22.81 40.98
N ALA A 74 -3.02 -22.03 40.69
CA ALA A 74 -3.52 -20.80 41.36
C ALA A 74 -3.13 -19.52 40.60
N ARG A 75 -3.99 -18.53 40.43
CA ARG A 75 -5.17 -18.15 41.21
C ARG A 75 -6.03 -17.20 40.37
N ARG A 76 -7.33 -17.47 40.24
CA ARG A 76 -8.31 -16.47 39.78
C ARG A 76 -8.46 -15.43 40.88
N VAL A 77 -8.23 -14.17 40.54
CA VAL A 77 -8.69 -13.02 41.32
C VAL A 77 -9.69 -12.28 40.45
N ARG A 78 -10.94 -12.23 40.93
CA ARG A 78 -11.96 -11.27 40.51
C ARG A 78 -11.70 -9.98 41.28
N ASP A 79 -11.82 -8.84 40.60
CA ASP A 79 -12.65 -7.68 40.94
C ASP A 79 -12.52 -6.68 39.78
N SER A 80 -13.59 -6.25 39.09
CA SER A 80 -14.69 -5.37 39.52
C SER A 80 -14.22 -3.93 39.80
N SER A 81 -14.32 -3.05 38.79
CA SER A 81 -15.16 -1.82 38.87
C SER A 81 -14.94 -0.87 37.67
N TYR A 82 -16.10 -0.37 37.20
CA TYR A 82 -16.40 0.85 36.43
C TYR A 82 -15.27 1.86 36.10
N THR A 83 -15.23 2.30 34.84
CA THR A 83 -15.62 3.66 34.42
C THR A 83 -15.56 3.78 32.89
N GLY A 84 -16.57 4.44 32.31
CA GLY A 84 -16.75 4.54 30.87
C GLY A 84 -15.76 5.47 30.19
N ILE A 85 -15.31 5.07 29.01
CA ILE A 85 -14.84 5.97 27.96
C ILE A 85 -15.43 5.44 26.66
N SER A 86 -16.29 6.25 26.06
CA SER A 86 -16.88 6.05 24.75
C SER A 86 -15.76 5.87 23.71
N GLY A 87 -15.54 4.62 23.29
CA GLY A 87 -14.68 4.32 22.16
C GLY A 87 -15.30 4.86 20.88
N SER A 88 -14.75 5.96 20.37
CA SER A 88 -14.96 6.40 18.99
C SER A 88 -14.53 5.27 18.05
N ARG A 89 -15.49 4.44 17.61
CA ARG A 89 -15.31 3.55 16.46
C ARG A 89 -14.96 4.42 15.25
N ARG A 90 -13.68 4.47 14.89
CA ARG A 90 -13.25 4.98 13.59
C ARG A 90 -13.91 4.07 12.54
N ARG A 91 -14.88 4.63 11.81
CA ARG A 91 -15.48 3.97 10.65
C ARG A 91 -14.40 3.76 9.58
N PRO A 92 -14.39 2.63 8.86
CA PRO A 92 -13.54 2.47 7.69
C PRO A 92 -13.95 3.51 6.63
N LEU A 93 -12.96 4.13 6.01
CA LEU A 93 -13.12 5.13 4.94
C LEU A 93 -13.63 4.43 3.68
N SER A 94 -14.94 4.21 3.56
CA SER A 94 -15.54 3.74 2.32
C SER A 94 -16.89 4.42 2.04
N GLN A 95 -17.05 4.84 0.78
CA GLN A 95 -18.26 5.29 0.07
C GLN A 95 -19.05 6.53 0.57
N ASP A 96 -19.00 6.92 1.85
CA ASP A 96 -19.83 8.03 2.34
C ASP A 96 -19.37 9.44 1.88
N ARG A 97 -18.23 9.56 1.20
CA ARG A 97 -17.70 10.85 0.74
C ARG A 97 -18.34 11.41 -0.53
N LEU A 98 -19.05 10.60 -1.32
CA LEU A 98 -19.76 11.09 -2.50
C LEU A 98 -20.91 12.04 -2.12
N GLN A 99 -21.43 11.97 -0.89
CA GLN A 99 -22.52 12.84 -0.42
C GLN A 99 -22.05 14.07 0.37
N ALA A 100 -20.82 14.09 0.88
CA ALA A 100 -20.33 15.18 1.75
C ALA A 100 -19.50 16.27 1.04
N MET A 101 -19.50 16.32 -0.29
CA MET A 101 -18.79 17.33 -1.10
C MET A 101 -19.70 18.42 -1.69
N ALA A 102 -20.70 18.86 -0.90
CA ALA A 102 -21.51 20.04 -1.21
C ALA A 102 -20.75 21.35 -0.93
N SER A 103 -19.69 21.62 -1.68
CA SER A 103 -19.20 22.98 -1.89
C SER A 103 -18.58 23.08 -3.28
N ARG A 104 -19.43 23.45 -4.25
CA ARG A 104 -19.25 23.42 -5.71
C ARG A 104 -19.36 22.01 -6.27
N SER A 105 -20.44 21.75 -7.01
CA SER A 105 -20.68 20.51 -7.74
C SER A 105 -19.63 20.34 -8.85
N ALA A 106 -18.44 19.90 -8.46
CA ALA A 106 -17.45 19.40 -9.38
C ALA A 106 -18.03 18.15 -10.02
N THR A 107 -18.09 18.10 -11.35
CA THR A 107 -18.47 16.85 -12.02
C THR A 107 -17.47 15.77 -11.63
N LEU A 108 -17.89 14.50 -11.65
CA LEU A 108 -17.01 13.37 -11.34
C LEU A 108 -15.70 13.43 -12.16
N ALA A 109 -15.78 13.80 -13.45
CA ALA A 109 -14.60 14.03 -14.29
C ALA A 109 -13.71 15.20 -13.83
N GLN A 110 -14.27 16.27 -13.26
CA GLN A 110 -13.48 17.39 -12.71
C GLN A 110 -12.74 16.96 -11.45
N TYR A 111 -13.40 16.21 -10.57
CA TYR A 111 -12.78 15.65 -9.38
C TYR A 111 -11.65 14.67 -9.73
N GLU A 112 -11.87 13.76 -10.68
CA GLU A 112 -10.84 12.82 -11.13
C GLU A 112 -9.60 13.54 -11.66
N ARG A 113 -9.80 14.53 -12.53
CA ARG A 113 -8.72 15.36 -13.06
C ARG A 113 -7.98 16.08 -11.94
N HIS A 114 -8.70 16.61 -10.96
CA HIS A 114 -8.10 17.28 -9.81
C HIS A 114 -7.24 16.32 -8.98
N SER A 115 -7.76 15.14 -8.63
CA SER A 115 -7.05 14.14 -7.82
C SER A 115 -5.79 13.64 -8.53
N VAL A 116 -5.89 13.27 -9.81
CA VAL A 116 -4.73 12.85 -10.61
C VAL A 116 -3.71 13.98 -10.74
N GLN A 117 -4.16 15.24 -10.87
CA GLN A 117 -3.26 16.39 -10.88
C GLN A 117 -2.52 16.56 -9.55
N LEU A 118 -3.15 16.31 -8.40
CA LEU A 118 -2.47 16.39 -7.10
C LEU A 118 -1.32 15.38 -7.02
N MET A 119 -1.59 14.11 -7.35
CA MET A 119 -0.57 13.07 -7.35
C MET A 119 0.53 13.35 -8.39
N SER A 120 0.15 13.73 -9.61
CA SER A 120 1.08 14.10 -10.67
C SER A 120 1.99 15.27 -10.27
N ARG A 121 1.52 16.22 -9.46
CA ARG A 121 2.36 17.32 -8.95
C ARG A 121 3.46 16.83 -8.02
N VAL A 122 3.17 15.84 -7.17
CA VAL A 122 4.15 15.23 -6.26
C VAL A 122 5.14 14.40 -7.04
N LEU A 123 4.68 13.48 -7.91
CA LEU A 123 5.54 12.64 -8.74
C LEU A 123 6.44 13.43 -9.68
N ASN A 124 5.93 14.53 -10.25
CA ASN A 124 6.73 15.40 -11.11
C ASN A 124 7.66 16.33 -10.32
N ILE A 125 7.64 16.32 -8.99
CA ILE A 125 8.50 17.18 -8.14
C ILE A 125 8.31 18.65 -8.53
N ARG A 126 7.05 19.08 -8.63
CA ARG A 126 6.75 20.48 -8.91
C ARG A 126 7.10 21.34 -7.68
N PRO A 127 7.65 22.53 -7.88
CA PRO A 127 7.93 23.44 -6.76
C PRO A 127 6.62 23.71 -6.00
N ASN A 128 6.71 23.73 -4.67
CA ASN A 128 5.57 23.91 -3.77
C ASN A 128 4.46 22.85 -3.90
N ALA A 129 4.74 21.66 -4.46
CA ALA A 129 3.79 20.55 -4.42
C ALA A 129 3.72 19.94 -3.02
N SER A 130 4.86 19.47 -2.52
CA SER A 130 5.02 18.89 -1.19
C SER A 130 6.48 19.08 -0.76
N PRO A 131 6.81 20.00 0.18
CA PRO A 131 8.18 20.15 0.68
C PRO A 131 8.70 18.89 1.38
N PHE A 132 7.81 18.13 2.04
CA PHE A 132 8.15 16.83 2.62
C PHE A 132 7.08 15.77 2.32
N THR A 133 7.49 14.74 1.60
CA THR A 133 6.67 13.58 1.26
C THR A 133 7.15 12.37 2.07
N LEU A 134 6.29 11.87 2.95
CA LEU A 134 6.51 10.65 3.70
C LEU A 134 5.93 9.48 2.92
N VAL A 135 6.74 8.45 2.68
CA VAL A 135 6.29 7.19 2.07
C VAL A 135 6.31 6.13 3.15
N LEU A 136 5.17 5.50 3.37
CA LEU A 136 4.99 4.40 4.32
C LEU A 136 4.90 3.11 3.53
N ASP A 137 5.82 2.19 3.78
CA ASP A 137 5.85 0.89 3.14
C ASP A 137 5.99 -0.25 4.15
N ASP A 138 5.90 -1.48 3.65
CA ASP A 138 6.09 -2.70 4.41
C ASP A 138 6.72 -3.79 3.51
N LEU A 139 7.06 -4.94 4.09
CA LEU A 139 7.56 -6.10 3.37
C LEU A 139 6.60 -6.59 2.27
N ASN A 140 5.30 -6.39 2.45
CA ASN A 140 4.30 -6.80 1.47
C ASN A 140 4.25 -5.88 0.26
N GLN A 141 4.64 -4.61 0.41
CA GLN A 141 4.78 -3.68 -0.70
C GLN A 141 5.82 -2.62 -0.37
N ARG A 142 7.00 -2.77 -0.97
CA ARG A 142 8.09 -1.80 -0.84
C ARG A 142 7.78 -0.49 -1.56
N ALA A 143 8.36 0.61 -1.07
CA ALA A 143 8.24 1.95 -1.66
C ALA A 143 8.98 2.11 -3.00
N PHE A 144 9.88 1.19 -3.34
CA PHE A 144 10.80 1.31 -4.47
C PHE A 144 10.12 1.65 -5.81
N PRO A 145 9.00 1.03 -6.24
CA PRO A 145 8.35 1.38 -7.51
C PRO A 145 7.89 2.85 -7.58
N PHE A 146 7.46 3.40 -6.44
CA PHE A 146 7.05 4.80 -6.33
C PHE A 146 8.26 5.74 -6.36
N VAL A 147 9.30 5.44 -5.58
CA VAL A 147 10.53 6.23 -5.53
C VAL A 147 11.25 6.23 -6.88
N ASP A 148 11.30 5.08 -7.55
CA ASP A 148 11.91 4.92 -8.87
C ASP A 148 11.17 5.73 -9.94
N GLU A 149 9.84 5.79 -9.89
CA GLU A 149 9.05 6.68 -10.75
C GLU A 149 9.39 8.16 -10.50
N MET A 150 9.57 8.57 -9.23
CA MET A 150 10.01 9.94 -8.90
C MET A 150 11.42 10.22 -9.44
N ILE A 151 12.36 9.28 -9.30
CA ILE A 151 13.72 9.39 -9.83
C ILE A 151 13.69 9.53 -11.36
N ARG A 152 12.96 8.68 -12.07
CA ARG A 152 12.84 8.74 -13.54
C ARG A 152 12.26 10.08 -14.00
N ARG A 153 11.21 10.57 -13.34
CA ARG A 153 10.65 11.90 -13.62
C ARG A 153 11.63 13.03 -13.30
N ALA A 154 12.42 12.93 -12.24
CA ALA A 154 13.46 13.89 -11.91
C ALA A 154 14.59 13.93 -12.95
N LEU A 155 15.06 12.75 -13.40
CA LEU A 155 16.06 12.59 -14.44
C LEU A 155 15.57 13.17 -15.77
N SER A 156 14.31 12.94 -16.14
CA SER A 156 13.72 13.53 -17.35
C SER A 156 13.66 15.07 -17.33
N ARG A 157 13.82 15.69 -16.16
CA ARG A 157 13.84 17.14 -15.96
C ARG A 157 15.24 17.68 -15.66
N ASN A 158 16.27 16.84 -15.71
CA ASN A 158 17.65 17.15 -15.29
C ASN A 158 17.71 17.81 -13.90
N THR A 159 16.88 17.32 -12.96
CA THR A 159 16.90 17.79 -11.57
C THR A 159 18.04 17.11 -10.83
N ASN A 160 18.70 17.81 -9.89
CA ASN A 160 19.72 17.20 -9.05
C ASN A 160 19.07 16.20 -8.09
N ILE A 161 19.56 14.96 -8.03
CA ILE A 161 18.99 13.93 -7.17
C ILE A 161 20.06 13.49 -6.18
N VAL A 162 19.73 13.59 -4.90
CA VAL A 162 20.57 13.20 -3.77
C VAL A 162 19.87 12.06 -3.06
N VAL A 163 20.53 10.91 -2.93
CA VAL A 163 19.98 9.76 -2.22
C VAL A 163 20.85 9.48 -1.00
N VAL A 164 20.22 9.50 0.17
CA VAL A 164 20.81 9.09 1.44
C VAL A 164 20.50 7.61 1.63
N THR A 165 21.54 6.79 1.71
CA THR A 165 21.41 5.33 1.68
C THR A 165 21.83 4.68 2.99
N PHE A 166 20.94 3.93 3.60
CA PHE A 166 21.15 3.07 4.76
C PHE A 166 21.10 1.58 4.40
N GLU A 167 20.20 1.20 3.48
CA GLU A 167 19.97 -0.18 3.07
C GLU A 167 20.28 -0.43 1.59
N ALA A 168 20.13 0.59 0.74
CA ALA A 168 20.34 0.45 -0.68
C ALA A 168 21.83 0.42 -1.04
N THR A 169 22.29 -0.66 -1.67
CA THR A 169 23.69 -0.86 -2.08
C THR A 169 23.99 -0.31 -3.47
N HIS A 170 22.99 -0.25 -4.35
CA HIS A 170 23.17 0.18 -5.74
C HIS A 170 22.08 1.15 -6.20
N TYR A 171 22.53 2.19 -6.91
CA TYR A 171 21.72 3.20 -7.58
C TYR A 171 22.49 3.55 -8.85
N ALA A 172 21.83 3.51 -10.00
CA ALA A 172 22.47 3.86 -11.27
C ALA A 172 22.83 5.36 -11.27
N ALA A 173 23.98 5.71 -11.84
CA ALA A 173 24.33 7.11 -12.09
C ALA A 173 23.28 7.77 -13.01
N PRO A 174 23.06 9.10 -12.98
CA PRO A 174 23.90 10.19 -12.43
C PRO A 174 23.54 10.67 -11.01
N LEU A 175 23.00 9.79 -10.15
CA LEU A 175 22.55 10.14 -8.80
C LEU A 175 23.73 10.45 -7.84
N ARG A 176 23.60 11.50 -7.02
CA ARG A 176 24.56 11.79 -5.93
C ARG A 176 24.19 10.95 -4.72
N LYS A 177 25.11 10.12 -4.23
CA LYS A 177 24.88 9.24 -3.09
C LYS A 177 25.53 9.78 -1.83
N VAL A 178 24.82 9.71 -0.71
CA VAL A 178 25.31 10.00 0.63
C VAL A 178 25.15 8.73 1.46
N ASN A 179 26.25 8.15 1.91
CA ASN A 179 26.21 6.92 2.71
C ASN A 179 25.81 7.26 4.15
N GLY A 180 24.66 6.77 4.60
CA GLY A 180 24.20 6.86 5.99
C GLY A 180 24.73 5.73 6.88
N HIS A 181 25.21 4.63 6.29
CA HIS A 181 25.79 3.52 7.03
C HIS A 181 27.12 3.93 7.70
N ASN A 182 27.22 3.72 9.02
CA ASN A 182 28.37 4.12 9.86
C ASN A 182 28.71 5.64 9.90
N ALA A 183 27.85 6.51 9.37
CA ALA A 183 28.08 7.96 9.40
C ALA A 183 27.38 8.61 10.60
N THR A 184 27.99 9.64 11.20
CA THR A 184 27.35 10.39 12.29
C THR A 184 26.27 11.32 11.73
N ALA A 185 25.27 11.69 12.53
CA ALA A 185 24.25 12.66 12.13
C ALA A 185 24.81 13.96 11.51
N LYS A 186 25.90 14.49 12.08
CA LYS A 186 26.57 15.70 11.57
C LYS A 186 27.22 15.48 10.20
N ASP A 187 27.80 14.30 9.98
CA ASP A 187 28.47 13.95 8.73
C ASP A 187 27.44 13.81 7.60
N ILE A 188 26.31 13.14 7.89
CA ILE A 188 25.18 13.00 6.97
C ILE A 188 24.66 14.38 6.55
N MET A 189 24.42 15.27 7.52
CA MET A 189 23.93 16.62 7.25
C MET A 189 24.92 17.45 6.42
N GLN A 190 26.23 17.32 6.69
CA GLN A 190 27.26 18.00 5.92
C GLN A 190 27.36 17.48 4.49
N ASP A 191 27.27 16.17 4.29
CA ASP A 191 27.39 15.55 2.97
C ASP A 191 26.14 15.78 2.12
N VAL A 192 24.94 15.76 2.72
CA VAL A 192 23.70 16.21 2.06
C VAL A 192 23.84 17.66 1.61
N ARG A 193 24.39 18.55 2.45
CA ARG A 193 24.64 19.95 2.09
C ARG A 193 25.58 20.07 0.88
N LYS A 194 26.73 19.39 0.91
CA LYS A 194 27.68 19.36 -0.22
C LYS A 194 27.03 18.82 -1.49
N ALA A 195 26.18 17.79 -1.36
CA ALA A 195 25.49 17.17 -2.49
C ALA A 195 24.38 18.05 -3.09
N MET A 196 23.88 19.05 -2.36
CA MET A 196 22.92 20.03 -2.88
C MET A 196 23.57 21.32 -3.37
N ASP A 197 24.79 21.63 -2.92
CA ASP A 197 25.51 22.84 -3.32
C ASP A 197 25.69 22.91 -4.84
N GLY A 198 25.39 24.10 -5.39
CA GLY A 198 25.46 24.39 -6.83
C GLY A 198 24.20 24.03 -7.64
N ALA A 199 23.21 23.34 -7.06
CA ALA A 199 21.95 23.05 -7.72
C ALA A 199 20.88 24.12 -7.42
N LYS A 200 20.04 24.45 -8.43
CA LYS A 200 18.89 25.37 -8.24
C LYS A 200 17.75 24.74 -7.43
N GLY A 201 17.70 23.42 -7.38
CA GLY A 201 16.74 22.62 -6.65
C GLY A 201 17.11 21.15 -6.77
N SER A 202 16.89 20.41 -5.69
CA SER A 202 17.23 19.00 -5.57
C SER A 202 16.03 18.17 -5.13
N LEU A 203 16.02 16.90 -5.54
CA LEU A 203 15.21 15.86 -4.92
C LEU A 203 16.12 15.12 -3.94
N VAL A 204 15.80 15.19 -2.65
CA VAL A 204 16.51 14.46 -1.59
C VAL A 204 15.66 13.27 -1.20
N ILE A 205 16.17 12.05 -1.40
CA ILE A 205 15.51 10.80 -1.02
C ILE A 205 16.28 10.18 0.15
N VAL A 206 15.57 9.81 1.21
CA VAL A 206 16.10 8.98 2.30
C VAL A 206 15.44 7.61 2.20
N ASP A 207 16.25 6.56 2.02
CA ASP A 207 15.76 5.19 1.83
C ASP A 207 15.18 4.58 3.10
N SER A 208 15.72 4.89 4.28
CA SER A 208 15.19 4.44 5.57
C SER A 208 15.26 5.56 6.61
N LEU A 209 14.12 6.21 6.83
CA LEU A 209 13.97 7.20 7.91
C LEU A 209 14.09 6.56 9.30
N ASN A 210 13.72 5.28 9.45
CA ASN A 210 13.82 4.60 10.74
C ASN A 210 15.28 4.56 11.21
N ASP A 211 16.19 4.15 10.33
CA ASP A 211 17.62 4.08 10.64
C ASP A 211 18.24 5.46 10.88
N MET A 212 17.84 6.45 10.06
CA MET A 212 18.31 7.83 10.21
C MET A 212 17.92 8.44 11.57
N LEU A 213 16.70 8.19 12.04
CA LEU A 213 16.16 8.79 13.26
C LEU A 213 16.52 8.02 14.51
N ASN A 214 16.37 6.69 14.48
CA ASN A 214 16.54 5.87 15.67
C ASN A 214 18.00 5.43 15.88
N LYS A 215 18.72 5.10 14.81
CA LYS A 215 20.12 4.64 14.93
C LYS A 215 21.10 5.80 14.92
N GLN A 216 20.97 6.72 13.97
CA GLN A 216 21.91 7.85 13.83
C GLN A 216 21.52 9.11 14.61
N GLY A 217 20.26 9.24 15.02
CA GLY A 217 19.80 10.37 15.84
C GLY A 217 19.79 11.71 15.11
N VAL A 218 19.55 11.72 13.79
CA VAL A 218 19.39 12.96 13.02
C VAL A 218 18.08 13.65 13.42
N ASP A 219 18.11 14.95 13.70
CA ASP A 219 16.88 15.72 13.92
C ASP A 219 16.17 15.99 12.58
N MET A 220 14.94 15.50 12.44
CA MET A 220 14.09 15.77 11.28
C MET A 220 13.86 17.26 11.04
N SER A 221 13.78 18.06 12.11
CA SER A 221 13.55 19.50 12.01
C SER A 221 14.73 20.19 11.33
N GLU A 222 15.95 19.78 11.69
CA GLU A 222 17.19 20.28 11.09
C GLU A 222 17.30 19.86 9.62
N LEU A 223 17.02 18.59 9.30
CA LEU A 223 17.02 18.08 7.93
C LEU A 223 15.99 18.78 7.05
N PHE A 224 14.76 18.95 7.56
CA PHE A 224 13.70 19.65 6.84
C PHE A 224 14.06 21.11 6.56
N ASN A 225 14.58 21.83 7.56
CA ASN A 225 15.01 23.22 7.41
C ASN A 225 16.19 23.36 6.44
N LEU A 226 17.11 22.39 6.42
CA LEU A 226 18.18 22.34 5.43
C LEU A 226 17.58 22.18 4.02
N VAL A 227 16.83 21.11 3.76
CA VAL A 227 16.37 20.76 2.41
C VAL A 227 15.30 21.74 1.89
N ALA A 228 14.18 21.88 2.60
CA ALA A 228 13.04 22.67 2.16
C ALA A 228 13.22 24.16 2.43
N GLY A 229 13.77 24.52 3.60
CA GLY A 229 13.95 25.92 3.99
C GLY A 229 15.10 26.60 3.24
N THR A 230 16.30 26.01 3.31
CA THR A 230 17.53 26.66 2.79
C THR A 230 17.68 26.47 1.28
N TYR A 231 17.47 25.25 0.79
CA TYR A 231 17.69 24.91 -0.63
C TYR A 231 16.39 24.87 -1.47
N SER A 232 15.23 25.21 -0.89
CA SER A 232 13.92 25.16 -1.58
C SER A 232 13.69 23.84 -2.34
N SER A 233 14.23 22.75 -1.79
CA SER A 233 14.31 21.42 -2.41
C SER A 233 13.22 20.51 -1.84
N THR A 234 12.97 19.37 -2.50
CA THR A 234 11.93 18.42 -2.08
C THR A 234 12.55 17.28 -1.29
N LEU A 235 12.06 17.03 -0.08
CA LEU A 235 12.43 15.88 0.73
C LEU A 235 11.42 14.74 0.55
N VAL A 236 11.92 13.55 0.25
CA VAL A 236 11.15 12.29 0.23
C VAL A 236 11.83 11.35 1.21
N GLY A 237 11.07 10.81 2.16
CA GLY A 237 11.62 9.85 3.11
C GLY A 237 10.72 8.62 3.19
N VAL A 238 11.34 7.45 3.10
CA VAL A 238 10.66 6.16 3.23
C VAL A 238 10.74 5.70 4.68
N TYR A 239 9.62 5.24 5.23
CA TYR A 239 9.53 4.71 6.57
C TYR A 239 8.86 3.33 6.52
N HIS A 240 9.62 2.29 6.83
CA HIS A 240 9.16 0.92 6.91
C HIS A 240 8.32 0.71 8.18
N CYS A 241 7.05 0.34 8.00
CA CYS A 241 6.06 0.19 9.09
C CYS A 241 6.18 -1.13 9.86
N ASP A 242 6.93 -2.08 9.32
CA ASP A 242 7.21 -3.41 9.88
C ASP A 242 8.49 -3.46 10.72
N MET A 243 9.21 -2.36 10.80
CA MET A 243 10.34 -2.20 11.71
C MET A 243 9.83 -1.99 13.14
N LEU A 244 10.36 -2.77 14.08
CA LEU A 244 10.00 -2.63 15.49
C LEU A 244 10.42 -1.24 16.00
N PRO A 245 9.54 -0.51 16.69
CA PRO A 245 9.92 0.74 17.32
C PRO A 245 11.05 0.48 18.31
N ALA A 246 12.10 1.30 18.26
CA ALA A 246 13.18 1.23 19.24
C ALA A 246 12.57 1.44 20.64
N GLN A 247 12.58 0.39 21.46
CA GLN A 247 12.03 0.42 22.82
C GLN A 247 12.94 1.21 23.77
N ASP A 248 13.13 2.51 23.53
CA ASP A 248 13.76 3.41 24.48
C ASP A 248 12.67 4.13 25.31
N ALA A 249 11.88 3.34 26.06
CA ALA A 249 11.03 3.85 27.13
C ALA A 249 11.90 4.22 28.34
N ARG A 250 12.76 5.22 28.17
CA ARG A 250 13.50 5.82 29.29
C ARG A 250 12.56 6.81 29.99
N PRO A 251 12.67 6.98 31.32
CA PRO A 251 11.84 7.96 32.04
C PRO A 251 12.01 9.40 31.51
N GLU A 252 13.12 9.70 30.83
CA GLU A 252 13.41 11.00 30.22
C GLU A 252 12.68 11.25 28.88
N THR A 253 12.25 10.19 28.18
CA THR A 253 11.56 10.26 26.87
C THR A 253 10.07 9.93 26.97
N ALA A 254 9.52 9.85 28.19
CA ALA A 254 8.15 9.40 28.44
C ALA A 254 7.05 10.24 27.73
N TYR A 255 7.35 11.50 27.41
CA TYR A 255 6.44 12.42 26.71
C TYR A 255 6.83 12.66 25.25
N THR A 256 7.92 12.08 24.77
CA THR A 256 8.37 12.24 23.39
C THR A 256 7.50 11.36 22.50
N PRO A 257 6.90 11.91 21.44
CA PRO A 257 6.10 11.10 20.52
C PRO A 257 6.97 10.07 19.81
N GLU A 258 6.34 8.98 19.37
CA GLU A 258 7.00 8.00 18.51
C GLU A 258 7.54 8.71 17.23
N PRO A 259 8.75 8.35 16.76
CA PRO A 259 9.34 8.91 15.54
C PRO A 259 8.38 8.92 14.36
N LEU A 260 7.63 7.83 14.14
CA LEU A 260 6.64 7.74 13.07
C LEU A 260 5.58 8.84 13.18
N GLU A 261 5.05 9.09 14.38
CA GLU A 261 4.03 10.12 14.60
C GLU A 261 4.59 11.53 14.41
N LEU A 262 5.84 11.77 14.82
CA LEU A 262 6.53 13.03 14.54
C LEU A 262 6.68 13.27 13.04
N VAL A 263 7.17 12.28 12.29
CA VAL A 263 7.38 12.38 10.85
C VAL A 263 6.05 12.53 10.10
N LYS A 264 5.02 11.76 10.46
CA LYS A 264 3.66 11.93 9.93
C LYS A 264 3.12 13.32 10.23
N TYR A 265 3.40 13.89 11.41
CA TYR A 265 2.97 15.24 11.76
C TYR A 265 3.68 16.30 10.89
N MET A 266 4.97 16.14 10.61
CA MET A 266 5.73 17.06 9.76
C MET A 266 5.42 16.94 8.26
N ALA A 267 4.99 15.76 7.79
CA ALA A 267 4.73 15.50 6.38
C ALA A 267 3.62 16.37 5.79
N THR A 268 3.85 16.90 4.59
CA THR A 268 2.84 17.61 3.79
C THR A 268 2.06 16.68 2.88
N ALA A 269 2.68 15.56 2.49
CA ALA A 269 2.02 14.45 1.82
C ALA A 269 2.45 13.14 2.49
N VAL A 270 1.50 12.26 2.77
CA VAL A 270 1.74 10.92 3.28
C VAL A 270 1.24 9.93 2.23
N ILE A 271 2.08 9.01 1.82
CA ILE A 271 1.76 8.02 0.78
C ILE A 271 1.97 6.64 1.39
N THR A 272 0.88 5.90 1.56
CA THR A 272 0.94 4.52 2.05
C THR A 272 0.92 3.56 0.87
N CYS A 273 1.95 2.73 0.79
CA CYS A 273 2.12 1.73 -0.24
C CYS A 273 1.33 0.46 0.10
N LYS A 274 0.57 -0.05 -0.88
CA LYS A 274 -0.17 -1.32 -0.77
C LYS A 274 0.03 -2.18 -2.01
N SER A 275 0.13 -3.49 -1.80
CA SER A 275 0.18 -4.45 -2.92
C SER A 275 -1.14 -4.44 -3.67
N PHE A 276 -1.07 -4.41 -5.00
CA PHE A 276 -2.25 -4.41 -5.86
C PHE A 276 -3.04 -5.72 -5.73
N ALA A 277 -2.37 -6.87 -5.67
CA ALA A 277 -3.00 -8.16 -5.44
C ALA A 277 -3.77 -8.20 -4.12
N HIS A 278 -3.21 -7.64 -3.04
CA HIS A 278 -3.90 -7.57 -1.75
C HIS A 278 -5.15 -6.68 -1.81
N CYS A 279 -5.09 -5.55 -2.55
CA CYS A 279 -6.26 -4.69 -2.76
C CYS A 279 -7.35 -5.39 -3.56
N LEU A 280 -6.98 -6.19 -4.57
CA LEU A 280 -7.92 -7.01 -5.33
C LEU A 280 -8.54 -8.12 -4.49
N ALA A 281 -7.75 -8.81 -3.66
CA ALA A 281 -8.25 -9.84 -2.75
C ALA A 281 -9.22 -9.26 -1.71
N ALA A 282 -8.92 -8.09 -1.15
CA ALA A 282 -9.81 -7.36 -0.25
C ALA A 282 -11.12 -6.96 -0.95
N LYS A 283 -11.03 -6.47 -2.19
CA LYS A 283 -12.22 -6.18 -3.00
C LYS A 283 -13.05 -7.43 -3.28
N ALA A 284 -12.41 -8.53 -3.68
CA ALA A 284 -13.06 -9.82 -3.94
C ALA A 284 -13.83 -10.33 -2.72
N ALA A 285 -13.19 -10.26 -1.54
CA ALA A 285 -13.81 -10.65 -0.29
C ALA A 285 -15.02 -9.78 0.02
N LYS A 286 -14.90 -8.46 -0.12
CA LYS A 286 -16.01 -7.51 0.11
C LYS A 286 -17.19 -7.76 -0.82
N GLU A 287 -16.94 -8.00 -2.11
CA GLU A 287 -18.00 -8.30 -3.09
C GLU A 287 -18.70 -9.64 -2.80
N ARG A 288 -17.97 -10.61 -2.26
CA ARG A 288 -18.51 -11.93 -1.83
C ARG A 288 -19.05 -11.93 -0.40
N SER A 289 -19.04 -10.78 0.29
CA SER A 289 -19.38 -10.68 1.72
C SER A 289 -18.58 -11.63 2.63
N LEU A 290 -17.34 -11.94 2.23
CA LEU A 290 -16.37 -12.70 3.01
C LEU A 290 -15.56 -11.76 3.91
N PRO A 291 -14.96 -12.27 5.00
CA PRO A 291 -14.01 -11.49 5.79
C PRO A 291 -12.83 -11.02 4.92
N GLU A 292 -12.41 -9.78 5.11
CA GLU A 292 -11.26 -9.23 4.39
C GLU A 292 -9.99 -10.02 4.75
N PRO A 293 -9.16 -10.38 3.75
CA PRO A 293 -7.90 -11.06 4.00
C PRO A 293 -6.96 -10.15 4.78
N THR A 294 -6.41 -10.65 5.88
CA THR A 294 -5.38 -9.98 6.65
C THR A 294 -4.00 -10.30 6.10
N HIS A 295 -3.20 -9.25 5.90
CA HIS A 295 -1.84 -9.33 5.38
C HIS A 295 -0.83 -8.77 6.40
N GLY A 296 0.42 -9.24 6.33
CA GLY A 296 1.53 -8.74 7.15
C GLY A 296 1.30 -8.90 8.66
N VAL A 297 1.61 -7.83 9.41
CA VAL A 297 1.54 -7.81 10.88
C VAL A 297 0.14 -8.15 11.42
N LEU A 298 -0.90 -7.82 10.67
CA LEU A 298 -2.29 -8.08 11.08
C LEU A 298 -2.66 -9.57 11.08
N GLN A 299 -1.88 -10.42 10.41
CA GLN A 299 -2.07 -11.87 10.44
C GLN A 299 -1.74 -12.48 11.82
N GLY A 300 -1.06 -11.73 12.69
CA GLY A 300 -0.67 -12.20 14.03
C GLY A 300 0.36 -13.33 13.99
N ALA A 301 0.98 -13.56 12.83
CA ALA A 301 2.04 -14.54 12.67
C ALA A 301 3.33 -13.96 13.27
N GLU A 302 3.94 -14.70 14.19
CA GLU A 302 5.21 -14.30 14.81
C GLU A 302 6.37 -14.47 13.82
N GLY A 303 7.21 -13.44 13.69
CA GLY A 303 8.39 -13.45 12.83
C GLY A 303 8.29 -12.49 11.64
N ILE A 304 9.23 -12.61 10.70
CA ILE A 304 9.23 -11.85 9.45
C ILE A 304 8.34 -12.60 8.46
N VAL A 305 7.17 -12.04 8.16
CA VAL A 305 6.16 -12.68 7.31
C VAL A 305 5.88 -11.81 6.10
N GLN A 306 6.20 -12.34 4.93
CA GLN A 306 5.82 -11.78 3.64
C GLN A 306 4.72 -12.65 3.04
N CYS A 307 3.62 -12.03 2.60
CA CYS A 307 2.55 -12.76 1.92
C CYS A 307 2.98 -13.20 0.51
N LEU A 308 2.40 -14.30 0.00
CA LEU A 308 2.74 -14.85 -1.33
C LEU A 308 2.48 -13.86 -2.47
N ASP A 309 1.40 -13.08 -2.38
CA ASP A 309 1.02 -12.08 -3.38
C ASP A 309 1.55 -10.66 -3.05
N ALA A 310 2.63 -10.60 -2.27
CA ALA A 310 3.34 -9.35 -1.99
C ALA A 310 4.07 -8.82 -3.22
N ASN A 311 4.28 -7.50 -3.27
CA ASN A 311 5.04 -6.79 -4.30
C ASN A 311 4.59 -7.15 -5.72
N ASP A 312 3.30 -7.00 -5.98
CA ASP A 312 2.67 -7.30 -7.26
C ASP A 312 3.42 -6.64 -8.43
N ASN A 313 3.72 -7.43 -9.46
CA ASN A 313 4.48 -7.01 -10.62
C ASN A 313 3.69 -6.12 -11.59
N ARG A 314 2.36 -6.03 -11.45
CA ARG A 314 1.50 -5.17 -12.29
C ARG A 314 1.62 -3.69 -11.92
N GLY A 315 1.92 -3.41 -10.65
CA GLY A 315 2.05 -2.06 -10.16
C GLY A 315 1.75 -1.95 -8.67
N ILE A 316 1.77 -0.72 -8.18
CA ILE A 316 1.62 -0.39 -6.77
C ILE A 316 0.35 0.45 -6.54
N VAL A 317 -0.34 0.17 -5.43
CA VAL A 317 -1.46 0.99 -4.95
C VAL A 317 -0.93 2.00 -3.94
N LEU A 318 -1.33 3.26 -4.10
CA LEU A 318 -0.89 4.39 -3.32
C LEU A 318 -2.09 5.03 -2.63
N GLU A 319 -2.23 4.83 -1.33
CA GLU A 319 -3.18 5.60 -0.52
C GLU A 319 -2.50 6.90 -0.12
N ALA A 320 -2.87 7.98 -0.80
CA ALA A 320 -2.23 9.27 -0.60
C ALA A 320 -3.11 10.20 0.23
N GLU A 321 -2.51 10.86 1.21
CA GLU A 321 -3.07 11.96 1.98
C GLU A 321 -2.26 13.22 1.72
N PHE A 322 -2.88 14.22 1.11
CA PHE A 322 -2.33 15.53 0.85
C PHE A 322 -2.88 16.55 1.85
N ARG A 323 -2.00 17.29 2.51
CA ARG A 323 -2.41 18.36 3.43
C ARG A 323 -2.48 19.69 2.71
N ARG A 324 -3.68 20.27 2.66
CA ARG A 324 -3.90 21.60 2.08
C ARG A 324 -3.29 22.68 2.96
N LYS A 325 -3.09 23.88 2.40
CA LYS A 325 -2.68 25.08 3.16
C LYS A 325 -3.66 25.43 4.30
N SER A 326 -4.91 25.02 4.19
CA SER A 326 -5.92 25.17 5.25
C SER A 326 -5.77 24.17 6.41
N GLY A 327 -4.82 23.23 6.33
CA GLY A 327 -4.64 22.14 7.29
C GLY A 327 -5.59 20.95 7.09
N ARG A 328 -6.60 21.06 6.22
CA ARG A 328 -7.53 19.96 5.94
C ARG A 328 -6.85 18.90 5.08
N PRO A 329 -6.83 17.61 5.49
CA PRO A 329 -6.33 16.53 4.66
C PRO A 329 -7.34 16.20 3.55
N GLU A 330 -6.82 16.00 2.35
CA GLU A 330 -7.50 15.50 1.17
C GLU A 330 -6.75 14.25 0.72
N GLY A 331 -7.43 13.12 0.60
CA GLY A 331 -6.76 11.87 0.29
C GLY A 331 -7.58 11.00 -0.63
N GLU A 332 -6.87 10.25 -1.47
CA GLU A 332 -7.40 9.40 -2.53
C GLU A 332 -6.49 8.20 -2.75
N THR A 333 -7.05 7.13 -3.33
CA THR A 333 -6.31 5.92 -3.66
C THR A 333 -5.99 5.87 -5.15
N PHE A 334 -4.70 5.81 -5.46
CA PHE A 334 -4.16 5.79 -6.81
C PHE A 334 -3.56 4.43 -7.13
N PHE A 335 -3.48 4.12 -8.41
CA PHE A 335 -2.72 3.01 -8.95
C PHE A 335 -1.62 3.56 -9.84
N LEU A 336 -0.38 3.15 -9.57
CA LEU A 336 0.78 3.42 -10.39
C LEU A 336 1.19 2.09 -11.06
N PRO A 337 1.04 1.95 -12.38
CA PRO A 337 1.46 0.75 -13.07
C PRO A 337 2.98 0.58 -13.02
N THR A 338 3.43 -0.66 -13.19
CA THR A 338 4.86 -0.94 -13.36
C THR A 338 5.42 -0.19 -14.56
N TRP A 339 6.70 0.13 -14.49
CA TRP A 339 7.39 0.81 -15.57
C TRP A 339 7.28 0.05 -16.89
N SER A 340 7.12 0.83 -17.97
CA SER A 340 7.18 0.35 -19.34
C SER A 340 7.77 1.45 -20.22
N GLU A 341 8.63 1.07 -21.17
CA GLU A 341 9.21 1.97 -22.17
C GLU A 341 8.13 2.71 -22.98
N GLU A 342 6.97 2.07 -23.18
CA GLU A 342 5.87 2.63 -23.96
C GLU A 342 5.35 3.94 -23.36
N HIS A 343 5.44 4.10 -22.04
CA HIS A 343 4.97 5.29 -21.33
C HIS A 343 5.85 6.52 -21.55
N TYR A 344 7.10 6.33 -21.95
CA TYR A 344 8.11 7.38 -22.06
C TYR A 344 8.47 7.66 -23.52
N ARG A 345 8.84 8.91 -23.81
CA ARG A 345 9.46 9.29 -25.09
C ARG A 345 10.91 8.84 -25.12
N GLU A 346 11.52 8.81 -26.29
CA GLU A 346 12.96 8.60 -26.39
C GLU A 346 13.71 9.75 -25.67
N PRO A 347 14.78 9.43 -24.92
CA PRO A 347 15.60 10.44 -24.27
C PRO A 347 16.29 11.32 -25.31
N LEU A 348 16.34 12.63 -25.04
CA LEU A 348 17.17 13.55 -25.82
C LEU A 348 18.66 13.30 -25.47
N PRO A 349 19.63 13.64 -26.33
CA PRO A 349 21.05 13.42 -26.08
C PRO A 349 21.63 14.05 -24.79
N SER A 350 20.87 14.92 -24.12
CA SER A 350 21.23 15.61 -22.88
C SER A 350 20.43 15.14 -21.65
N GLN A 351 19.65 14.06 -21.80
CA GLN A 351 18.77 13.51 -20.77
C GLN A 351 18.96 11.99 -20.68
N GLU A 352 19.09 11.48 -19.47
CA GLU A 352 19.23 10.03 -19.21
C GLU A 352 17.89 9.30 -19.38
N CYS A 353 16.78 9.99 -19.13
CA CYS A 353 15.43 9.45 -19.24
C CYS A 353 14.57 10.38 -20.11
N GLY A 354 13.74 9.77 -20.95
CA GLY A 354 12.77 10.54 -21.74
C GLY A 354 11.65 11.13 -20.89
N THR A 355 10.90 12.05 -21.50
CA THR A 355 9.73 12.63 -20.85
C THR A 355 8.51 11.73 -20.96
N LEU A 356 7.64 11.77 -19.96
CA LEU A 356 6.41 10.99 -19.94
C LEU A 356 5.46 11.41 -21.08
N LYS A 357 4.92 10.46 -21.85
CA LYS A 357 3.99 10.75 -22.96
C LYS A 357 2.63 11.23 -22.46
N GLN A 358 2.08 10.54 -21.47
CA GLN A 358 0.79 10.78 -20.84
C GLN A 358 0.86 10.37 -19.36
N GLU A 359 0.03 10.96 -18.51
CA GLU A 359 0.01 10.59 -17.09
C GLU A 359 -0.44 9.13 -16.93
N ILE A 360 0.42 8.32 -16.31
CA ILE A 360 0.19 6.88 -16.11
C ILE A 360 -0.55 6.57 -14.80
N VAL A 361 -0.57 7.53 -13.87
CA VAL A 361 -1.27 7.36 -12.61
C VAL A 361 -2.76 7.57 -12.80
N VAL A 362 -3.53 6.61 -12.30
CA VAL A 362 -4.99 6.63 -12.35
C VAL A 362 -5.56 6.42 -10.96
N LEU A 363 -6.82 6.78 -10.76
CA LEU A 363 -7.54 6.39 -9.54
C LEU A 363 -7.76 4.88 -9.56
N LEU A 364 -7.68 4.24 -8.39
CA LEU A 364 -7.82 2.79 -8.27
C LEU A 364 -9.15 2.29 -8.86
N ASP A 365 -10.24 3.04 -8.66
CA ASP A 365 -11.57 2.74 -9.19
C ASP A 365 -11.68 2.76 -10.73
N LYS A 366 -10.64 3.23 -11.43
CA LYS A 366 -10.59 3.25 -12.90
C LYS A 366 -9.75 2.14 -13.48
N VAL A 367 -8.97 1.43 -12.67
CA VAL A 367 -8.17 0.31 -13.13
C VAL A 367 -9.14 -0.79 -13.56
N PRO A 368 -9.13 -1.26 -14.82
CA PRO A 368 -10.13 -2.22 -15.30
C PRO A 368 -10.17 -3.51 -14.50
N GLU A 369 -9.02 -3.99 -14.04
CA GLU A 369 -8.89 -5.18 -13.18
C GLU A 369 -9.50 -4.98 -11.80
N PHE A 370 -9.44 -3.75 -11.27
CA PHE A 370 -10.09 -3.42 -10.01
C PHE A 370 -11.58 -3.13 -10.22
N ALA A 371 -11.95 -2.31 -11.20
CA ALA A 371 -13.31 -1.84 -11.46
C ALA A 371 -14.24 -2.92 -12.03
N GLY A 372 -13.69 -3.91 -12.72
CA GLY A 372 -14.45 -4.93 -13.43
C GLY A 372 -15.17 -5.90 -12.48
N PRO A 373 -16.35 -6.42 -12.87
CA PRO A 373 -17.05 -7.46 -12.10
C PRO A 373 -16.33 -8.82 -12.13
N LYS A 374 -15.18 -8.92 -12.81
CA LYS A 374 -14.40 -10.14 -13.02
C LYS A 374 -13.44 -10.49 -11.87
N VAL A 375 -13.32 -9.65 -10.84
CA VAL A 375 -12.62 -10.01 -9.59
C VAL A 375 -13.22 -11.29 -8.96
N VAL A 376 -14.45 -11.62 -9.35
CA VAL A 376 -15.17 -12.85 -9.04
C VAL A 376 -14.56 -14.13 -9.66
N GLY A 377 -13.66 -14.08 -10.66
CA GLY A 377 -13.31 -15.29 -11.44
C GLY A 377 -11.90 -15.88 -11.29
N GLN A 378 -10.93 -15.13 -10.76
CA GLN A 378 -9.51 -15.51 -10.92
C GLN A 378 -8.87 -16.17 -9.68
N VAL A 379 -9.58 -16.23 -8.56
CA VAL A 379 -9.11 -16.91 -7.33
C VAL A 379 -9.76 -18.31 -7.16
N ASP A 380 -10.69 -18.68 -8.05
CA ASP A 380 -11.51 -19.89 -7.92
C ASP A 380 -11.02 -21.08 -8.75
N ALA A 381 -9.71 -21.26 -8.94
CA ALA A 381 -9.21 -22.50 -9.55
C ALA A 381 -9.19 -23.70 -8.58
N SER A 382 -9.52 -23.51 -7.29
CA SER A 382 -9.37 -24.56 -6.26
C SER A 382 -10.51 -24.67 -5.24
N GLY A 383 -11.63 -23.97 -5.42
CA GLY A 383 -12.75 -23.99 -4.47
C GLY A 383 -14.08 -24.14 -5.20
N ASN A 384 -14.68 -25.33 -5.11
CA ASN A 384 -16.01 -25.66 -5.61
C ASN A 384 -16.99 -24.48 -5.50
N GLU A 385 -17.63 -24.17 -6.63
CA GLU A 385 -18.85 -23.37 -6.70
C GLU A 385 -19.82 -23.82 -5.60
N ILE A 386 -19.98 -22.99 -4.57
CA ILE A 386 -21.02 -23.19 -3.59
C ILE A 386 -22.32 -22.79 -4.28
N GLU A 387 -23.05 -23.78 -4.79
CA GLU A 387 -24.46 -23.63 -5.13
C GLU A 387 -25.17 -22.97 -3.93
N SER A 388 -25.60 -21.72 -4.11
CA SER A 388 -26.41 -21.01 -3.14
C SER A 388 -27.67 -21.84 -2.84
N THR A 389 -27.84 -22.23 -1.58
CA THR A 389 -28.90 -23.12 -1.10
C THR A 389 -30.30 -22.49 -1.14
N PHE A 390 -30.42 -21.24 -1.57
CA PHE A 390 -31.70 -20.54 -1.72
C PHE A 390 -31.74 -19.74 -3.02
N ASN A 391 -32.12 -20.41 -4.12
CA ASN A 391 -32.56 -19.70 -5.33
C ASN A 391 -33.92 -19.02 -5.04
N LEU A 392 -33.89 -17.72 -4.74
CA LEU A 392 -35.07 -16.87 -4.54
C LEU A 392 -35.80 -16.49 -5.86
N GLY A 393 -35.28 -16.94 -7.00
CA GLY A 393 -35.97 -16.82 -8.29
C GLY A 393 -37.01 -17.91 -8.45
N LEU A 394 -38.28 -17.53 -8.58
CA LEU A 394 -39.32 -18.48 -9.01
C LEU A 394 -39.05 -18.88 -10.46
N THR A 395 -38.99 -20.17 -10.72
CA THR A 395 -38.98 -20.68 -12.10
C THR A 395 -40.28 -20.31 -12.82
N ASP A 396 -40.24 -20.18 -14.15
CA ASP A 396 -41.43 -19.79 -14.93
C ASP A 396 -42.65 -20.69 -14.67
N LYS A 397 -42.41 -21.98 -14.36
CA LYS A 397 -43.43 -22.94 -13.95
C LYS A 397 -44.06 -22.59 -12.59
N GLN A 398 -43.26 -22.16 -11.62
CA GLN A 398 -43.75 -21.72 -10.30
C GLN A 398 -44.48 -20.38 -10.39
N LYS A 399 -44.05 -19.49 -11.29
CA LYS A 399 -44.75 -18.23 -11.57
C LYS A 399 -46.12 -18.47 -12.19
N GLN A 400 -46.22 -19.34 -13.20
CA GLN A 400 -47.51 -19.74 -13.78
C GLN A 400 -48.41 -20.46 -12.77
N ALA A 401 -47.85 -21.31 -11.92
CA ALA A 401 -48.61 -21.96 -10.85
C ALA A 401 -49.17 -20.92 -9.85
N ARG A 402 -48.37 -19.91 -9.47
CA ARG A 402 -48.83 -18.82 -8.59
C ARG A 402 -49.94 -17.99 -9.25
N GLU A 403 -49.81 -17.68 -10.53
CA GLU A 403 -50.79 -16.90 -11.30
C GLU A 403 -52.09 -17.69 -11.59
N GLY A 404 -52.03 -19.02 -11.62
CA GLY A 404 -53.18 -19.91 -11.81
C GLY A 404 -53.92 -20.31 -10.53
N VAL A 405 -53.43 -19.91 -9.35
CA VAL A 405 -54.15 -20.14 -8.08
C VAL A 405 -55.29 -19.15 -7.99
N VAL A 406 -56.52 -19.67 -8.15
CA VAL A 406 -57.76 -18.90 -8.00
C VAL A 406 -57.94 -18.59 -6.52
N LEU A 407 -57.61 -17.36 -6.14
CA LEU A 407 -57.90 -16.83 -4.82
C LEU A 407 -59.42 -16.60 -4.71
N PRO A 408 -60.08 -17.08 -3.65
CA PRO A 408 -61.46 -16.71 -3.36
C PRO A 408 -61.57 -15.18 -3.34
N TYR A 409 -62.53 -14.62 -4.09
CA TYR A 409 -62.84 -13.18 -4.20
C TYR A 409 -61.90 -12.32 -5.07
N PHE A 410 -60.92 -12.88 -5.79
CA PHE A 410 -60.07 -12.10 -6.71
C PHE A 410 -60.79 -11.65 -7.99
N ASP A 411 -61.78 -12.42 -8.45
CA ASP A 411 -62.63 -12.04 -9.58
C ASP A 411 -63.57 -10.86 -9.27
N ALA A 412 -63.80 -10.56 -7.98
CA ALA A 412 -64.64 -9.43 -7.58
C ALA A 412 -63.98 -8.06 -7.85
N GLN A 413 -62.68 -8.02 -8.13
CA GLN A 413 -61.95 -6.79 -8.50
C GLN A 413 -61.88 -6.53 -10.02
N LYS A 414 -62.27 -7.50 -10.87
CA LYS A 414 -62.19 -7.37 -12.33
C LYS A 414 -63.53 -7.05 -13.02
N GLY A 415 -64.65 -7.11 -12.31
CA GLY A 415 -65.94 -6.63 -12.80
C GLY A 415 -66.07 -5.12 -12.63
N GLU A 416 -66.32 -4.41 -13.74
CA GLU A 416 -66.81 -3.03 -14.01
C GLU A 416 -66.95 -1.95 -12.90
N GLY A 417 -66.21 -2.03 -11.80
CA GLY A 417 -66.27 -1.15 -10.63
C GLY A 417 -64.94 -1.18 -9.88
N GLY A 418 -63.87 -0.80 -10.57
CA GLY A 418 -62.51 -0.74 -10.04
C GLY A 418 -62.29 0.43 -9.07
N GLU A 419 -62.88 0.37 -7.88
CA GLU A 419 -62.39 1.13 -6.72
C GLU A 419 -61.90 0.15 -5.66
N GLY A 420 -60.58 -0.07 -5.69
CA GLY A 420 -59.86 -0.92 -4.75
C GLY A 420 -60.05 -0.45 -3.31
N GLY A 421 -59.92 -1.42 -2.39
CA GLY A 421 -60.13 -1.26 -0.95
C GLY A 421 -59.41 -0.05 -0.38
N ARG A 422 -60.17 1.02 -0.16
CA ARG A 422 -59.83 2.05 0.81
C ARG A 422 -60.09 1.44 2.18
N ILE A 423 -59.02 1.12 2.90
CA ILE A 423 -59.11 0.85 4.32
C ILE A 423 -59.40 2.20 4.97
N LEU A 424 -60.67 2.45 5.30
CA LEU A 424 -61.02 3.56 6.18
C LEU A 424 -60.63 3.14 7.60
N TYR A 425 -59.58 3.78 8.13
CA TYR A 425 -59.29 3.75 9.55
C TYR A 425 -60.27 4.72 10.23
N ASP A 426 -61.25 4.18 10.96
CA ASP A 426 -62.08 4.97 11.86
C ASP A 426 -61.33 5.06 13.19
N MET A 427 -60.85 6.26 13.53
CA MET A 427 -60.24 6.52 14.84
C MET A 427 -61.30 6.23 15.93
N GLY A 428 -61.02 5.24 16.78
CA GLY A 428 -61.82 5.01 17.97
C GLY A 428 -61.64 6.18 18.94
N SER A 429 -62.71 6.59 19.62
CA SER A 429 -62.69 7.65 20.64
C SER A 429 -61.83 7.34 21.89
N GLU A 430 -61.15 6.19 21.89
CA GLU A 430 -60.26 5.70 22.96
C GLU A 430 -58.78 5.76 22.54
N ASP A 431 -58.47 6.25 21.33
CA ASP A 431 -57.10 6.42 20.83
C ASP A 431 -56.59 7.81 21.27
N ASP A 432 -55.98 7.84 22.47
CA ASP A 432 -55.36 9.00 23.10
C ASP A 432 -53.99 9.28 22.48
N PHE A 433 -54.02 9.75 21.23
CA PHE A 433 -52.85 10.28 20.54
C PHE A 433 -52.34 11.51 21.33
N ASP A 434 -51.26 11.31 22.10
CA ASP A 434 -50.62 12.36 22.91
C ASP A 434 -49.68 13.17 22.00
N ASP A 435 -50.14 14.34 21.56
CA ASP A 435 -49.44 15.22 20.60
C ASP A 435 -48.11 15.82 21.16
N GLU A 436 -47.64 15.42 22.35
CA GLU A 436 -46.42 15.96 22.99
C GLU A 436 -45.11 15.17 22.76
N GLU A 437 -45.11 14.03 22.04
CA GLU A 437 -43.89 13.20 21.93
C GLU A 437 -42.91 13.58 20.79
N ASP A 438 -43.26 14.53 19.91
CA ASP A 438 -42.50 14.87 18.70
C ASP A 438 -41.68 16.19 18.78
N GLU A 439 -41.22 16.60 19.97
CA GLU A 439 -40.15 17.61 20.10
C GLU A 439 -38.96 17.11 20.94
N PHE A 440 -38.09 16.25 20.38
CA PHE A 440 -36.67 16.18 20.77
C PHE A 440 -35.71 15.79 19.63
#